data_AF-A0A9E0DW78-F1
#
_entry.id   AF-A0A9E0DW78-F1
#
_cell.length_a   1.000
_cell.length_b   1.000
_cell.length_c   1.000
_cell.angle_alpha   90.00
_cell.angle_beta   90.00
_cell.angle_gamma   90.00
#
_symmetry.space_group_name_H-M   'P 1'
#
loop_
_entity.id
_entity.type
_entity.pdbx_description
1 polymer ?
#
loop_
_entity_poly.entity_id
_entity_poly.type
_entity_poly.pdbx_seq_one_letter_code
_entity_poly.pdbx_strand_id
1 'polypeptide(L)'
;MNKFHSTWISGFVLVEWMMALAIISILCTIVITGVAESSQNRKELDTTTEQLVAEIKQVQMMNMLGYRSEGLNRPFMMIHKDHSFWLEQASTVPGSEYIFPPYIENSDLATEVTFHSSGLPASESHIKLRDTRIKKVNHIWISKTTGRIRWEHGTDAEH
;
A
#
# COMPACT_ATOMS: atom_id res chain seq x y z
N MET A 1 -62.82 27.27 20.89
CA MET A 1 -62.20 26.32 19.94
C MET A 1 -60.89 26.93 19.48
N ASN A 2 -59.73 26.36 19.82
CA ASN A 2 -58.41 26.74 19.26
C ASN A 2 -57.28 25.76 19.67
N LYS A 3 -57.51 24.89 20.66
CA LYS A 3 -56.50 23.92 21.10
C LYS A 3 -56.26 22.74 20.14
N PHE A 4 -57.22 22.40 19.27
CA PHE A 4 -57.09 21.25 18.36
C PHE A 4 -56.19 21.51 17.14
N HIS A 5 -56.05 22.76 16.70
CA HIS A 5 -55.19 23.08 15.56
C HIS A 5 -53.71 23.13 15.96
N SER A 6 -53.40 23.59 17.18
CA SER A 6 -52.03 23.66 17.70
C SER A 6 -51.39 22.28 17.86
N THR A 7 -52.12 21.28 18.37
CA THR A 7 -51.57 19.92 18.59
C THR A 7 -51.28 19.17 17.30
N TRP A 8 -52.04 19.41 16.24
CA TRP A 8 -51.81 18.81 14.91
C TRP A 8 -50.52 19.34 14.26
N ILE A 9 -50.28 20.65 14.36
CA ILE A 9 -49.06 21.29 13.87
C ILE A 9 -47.85 20.81 14.67
N SER A 10 -47.98 20.70 16.00
CA SER A 10 -46.90 20.17 16.85
C SER A 10 -46.57 18.71 16.55
N GLY A 11 -47.56 17.86 16.27
CA GLY A 11 -47.35 16.45 15.92
C GLY A 11 -46.66 16.26 14.57
N PHE A 12 -47.05 17.04 13.55
CA PHE A 12 -46.40 17.02 12.24
C PHE A 12 -44.94 17.47 12.31
N VAL A 13 -44.68 18.56 13.04
CA VAL A 13 -43.32 19.05 13.28
C VAL A 13 -42.47 18.01 14.00
N LEU A 14 -43.02 17.33 15.02
CA LEU A 14 -42.31 16.26 15.73
C LEU A 14 -41.91 15.10 14.81
N VAL A 15 -42.81 14.67 13.92
CA VAL A 15 -42.53 13.61 12.94
C VAL A 15 -41.46 14.05 11.94
N GLU A 16 -41.49 15.30 11.48
CA GLU A 16 -40.49 15.88 10.58
C GLU A 16 -39.10 15.89 11.23
N TRP A 17 -39.01 16.30 12.50
CA TRP A 17 -37.75 16.25 13.26
C TRP A 17 -37.25 14.82 13.46
N MET A 18 -38.12 13.85 13.74
CA MET A 18 -37.71 12.45 13.86
C MET A 18 -37.21 11.89 12.53
N MET A 19 -37.85 12.22 11.40
CA MET A 19 -37.37 11.84 10.08
C MET A 19 -36.02 12.48 9.75
N ALA A 20 -35.86 13.76 10.03
CA ALA A 20 -34.59 14.46 9.81
C ALA A 20 -33.45 13.81 10.62
N LEU A 21 -33.69 13.49 11.89
CA LEU A 21 -32.71 12.80 12.74
C LEU A 21 -32.38 11.38 12.24
N ALA A 22 -33.38 10.65 11.74
CA ALA A 22 -33.16 9.33 11.14
C ALA A 22 -32.32 9.41 9.86
N ILE A 23 -32.55 10.40 9.01
CA ILE A 23 -31.75 10.63 7.80
C ILE A 23 -30.31 11.00 8.18
N ILE A 24 -30.13 11.89 9.15
CA ILE A 24 -28.81 12.32 9.62
C ILE A 24 -28.03 11.13 10.20
N SER A 25 -28.68 10.27 11.00
CA SER A 25 -28.00 9.12 11.61
C SER A 25 -27.55 8.08 10.57
N ILE A 26 -28.36 7.84 9.53
CA ILE A 26 -27.99 6.97 8.40
C ILE A 26 -26.79 7.58 7.66
N LEU A 27 -26.83 8.88 7.35
CA LEU A 27 -25.72 9.56 6.67
C LEU A 27 -24.43 9.51 7.50
N CYS A 28 -24.50 9.75 8.81
CA CYS A 28 -23.35 9.62 9.70
C CYS A 28 -22.76 8.21 9.66
N THR A 29 -23.61 7.17 9.66
CA THR A 29 -23.14 5.78 9.65
C THR A 29 -22.37 5.47 8.37
N ILE A 30 -22.90 5.88 7.20
CA ILE A 30 -22.26 5.68 5.89
C ILE A 30 -20.90 6.40 5.82
N VAL A 31 -20.84 7.64 6.32
CA VAL A 31 -19.59 8.42 6.33
C VAL A 31 -18.55 7.78 7.23
N ILE A 32 -18.92 7.33 8.44
CA ILE A 32 -18.00 6.71 9.39
C ILE A 32 -17.44 5.40 8.82
N THR A 33 -18.28 4.54 8.25
CA THR A 33 -17.84 3.26 7.67
C THR A 33 -16.93 3.48 6.48
N GLY A 34 -17.26 4.41 5.59
CA GLY A 34 -16.43 4.73 4.42
C GLY A 34 -15.04 5.28 4.80
N VAL A 35 -14.97 6.13 5.83
CA VAL A 35 -13.68 6.66 6.32
C VAL A 35 -12.86 5.56 7.00
N ALA A 36 -13.50 4.68 7.78
CA ALA A 36 -12.82 3.57 8.45
C ALA A 36 -12.21 2.59 7.44
N GLU A 37 -12.95 2.22 6.41
CA GLU A 37 -12.48 1.34 5.33
C GLU A 37 -11.31 1.97 4.55
N SER A 38 -11.41 3.26 4.21
CA SER A 38 -10.33 3.98 3.54
C SER A 38 -9.04 4.03 4.37
N SER A 39 -9.16 4.23 5.68
CA SER A 39 -8.03 4.23 6.62
C SER A 39 -7.38 2.85 6.73
N GLN A 40 -8.18 1.78 6.81
CA GLN A 40 -7.68 0.41 6.88
C GLN A 40 -6.96 0.00 5.59
N ASN A 41 -7.53 0.32 4.43
CA ASN A 41 -6.89 0.02 3.14
C ASN A 41 -5.56 0.77 2.97
N ARG A 42 -5.45 2.01 3.47
CA ARG A 42 -4.17 2.74 3.51
C ARG A 42 -3.14 2.03 4.37
N LYS A 43 -3.53 1.56 5.56
CA LYS A 43 -2.61 0.81 6.44
C LYS A 43 -2.13 -0.48 5.79
N GLU A 44 -2.98 -1.19 5.05
CA GLU A 44 -2.59 -2.38 4.30
C GLU A 44 -1.54 -2.04 3.23
N LEU A 45 -1.78 -0.99 2.43
CA LEU A 45 -0.80 -0.51 1.44
C LEU A 45 0.55 -0.13 2.07
N ASP A 46 0.51 0.59 3.19
CA ASP A 46 1.72 0.99 3.92
C ASP A 46 2.46 -0.22 4.50
N THR A 47 1.74 -1.20 5.05
CA THR A 47 2.33 -2.44 5.61
C THR A 47 2.99 -3.27 4.51
N THR A 48 2.33 -3.43 3.36
CA THR A 48 2.93 -4.12 2.21
C THR A 48 4.15 -3.38 1.66
N THR A 49 4.10 -2.04 1.66
CA THR A 49 5.25 -1.22 1.25
C THR A 49 6.42 -1.39 2.22
N GLU A 50 6.16 -1.38 3.53
CA GLU A 50 7.17 -1.57 4.56
C GLU A 50 7.80 -2.97 4.46
N GLN A 51 6.99 -4.01 4.25
CA GLN A 51 7.47 -5.37 4.04
C GLN A 51 8.36 -5.45 2.80
N LEU A 52 7.95 -4.88 1.65
CA LEU A 52 8.78 -4.86 0.45
C LEU A 52 10.10 -4.13 0.68
N VAL A 53 10.08 -2.98 1.36
CA VAL A 53 11.30 -2.23 1.70
C VAL A 53 12.21 -3.02 2.65
N ALA A 54 11.66 -3.76 3.59
CA ALA A 54 12.43 -4.62 4.49
C ALA A 54 13.13 -5.75 3.72
N GLU A 55 12.44 -6.39 2.78
CA GLU A 55 13.02 -7.44 1.92
C GLU A 55 14.11 -6.88 0.99
N ILE A 56 13.92 -5.68 0.41
CA ILE A 56 14.96 -5.01 -0.39
C ILE A 56 16.21 -4.73 0.46
N LYS A 57 16.05 -4.27 1.71
CA LYS A 57 17.17 -4.06 2.64
C LYS A 57 17.85 -5.38 3.01
N GLN A 58 17.09 -6.46 3.15
CA GLN A 58 17.62 -7.79 3.39
C GLN A 58 18.50 -8.25 2.23
N VAL A 59 18.07 -8.07 0.98
CA VAL A 59 18.88 -8.35 -0.22
C VAL A 59 20.15 -7.50 -0.25
N GLN A 60 20.05 -6.21 0.08
CA GLN A 60 21.22 -5.33 0.19
C GLN A 60 22.22 -5.85 1.22
N MET A 61 21.75 -6.25 2.42
CA MET A 61 22.59 -6.80 3.47
C MET A 61 23.24 -8.13 3.06
N MET A 62 22.48 -9.05 2.45
CA MET A 62 23.02 -10.33 1.96
C MET A 62 24.14 -10.11 0.94
N ASN A 63 23.97 -9.16 0.01
CA ASN A 63 25.01 -8.79 -0.94
C ASN A 63 26.27 -8.21 -0.26
N MET A 64 26.09 -7.38 0.78
CA MET A 64 27.20 -6.80 1.55
C MET A 64 27.97 -7.83 2.38
N LEU A 65 27.26 -8.80 2.97
CA LEU A 65 27.85 -9.90 3.73
C LEU A 65 28.59 -10.90 2.84
N GLY A 66 28.55 -10.70 1.52
CA GLY A 66 29.22 -11.58 0.57
C GLY A 66 28.57 -12.96 0.52
N TYR A 67 27.25 -13.04 0.73
CA TYR A 67 26.46 -14.24 0.42
C TYR A 67 26.61 -14.52 -1.08
N ARG A 68 27.66 -15.28 -1.41
CA ARG A 68 27.94 -15.82 -2.72
C ARG A 68 27.70 -17.30 -2.59
N SER A 69 26.67 -17.79 -3.26
CA SER A 69 26.57 -19.21 -3.52
C SER A 69 27.81 -19.63 -4.32
N GLU A 70 28.21 -20.90 -4.25
CA GLU A 70 29.40 -21.41 -4.93
C GLU A 70 29.32 -21.30 -6.48
N GLY A 71 28.17 -20.88 -7.03
CA GLY A 71 28.01 -20.38 -8.39
C GLY A 71 27.82 -18.85 -8.41
N LEU A 72 28.32 -18.19 -9.44
CA LEU A 72 28.35 -16.75 -9.73
C LEU A 72 27.06 -15.89 -9.49
N ASN A 73 25.96 -16.45 -8.99
CA ASN A 73 24.72 -15.74 -8.72
C ASN A 73 24.80 -14.92 -7.43
N ARG A 74 24.50 -13.63 -7.57
CA ARG A 74 24.31 -12.68 -6.49
C ARG A 74 22.84 -12.69 -6.08
N PRO A 75 22.52 -12.46 -4.80
CA PRO A 75 21.14 -12.28 -4.38
C PRO A 75 20.49 -11.13 -5.17
N PHE A 76 19.35 -11.39 -5.80
CA PHE A 76 18.58 -10.39 -6.54
C PHE A 76 17.09 -10.51 -6.22
N MET A 77 16.39 -9.41 -6.42
CA MET A 77 14.93 -9.36 -6.29
C MET A 77 14.35 -8.91 -7.63
N MET A 78 13.36 -9.63 -8.14
CA MET A 78 12.59 -9.23 -9.31
C MET A 78 11.19 -8.87 -8.87
N ILE A 79 10.84 -7.59 -8.98
CA ILE A 79 9.49 -7.11 -8.69
C ILE A 79 8.73 -7.16 -9.98
N HIS A 80 7.73 -8.02 -10.07
CA HIS A 80 6.92 -8.17 -11.28
C HIS A 80 5.95 -6.99 -11.42
N LYS A 81 5.35 -6.82 -12.60
CA LYS A 81 4.33 -5.79 -12.86
C LYS A 81 2.97 -6.17 -12.26
N ASP A 82 2.84 -7.37 -11.75
CA ASP A 82 1.61 -7.90 -11.20
C ASP A 82 1.62 -7.78 -9.67
N HIS A 83 1.16 -8.83 -9.01
CA HIS A 83 0.96 -8.91 -7.59
C HIS A 83 2.05 -9.77 -6.95
N SER A 84 3.24 -9.91 -7.54
CA SER A 84 4.31 -10.66 -6.91
C SER A 84 5.69 -10.04 -7.03
N PHE A 85 6.57 -10.47 -6.13
CA PHE A 85 8.02 -10.32 -6.30
C PHE A 85 8.71 -11.64 -6.04
N TRP A 86 9.74 -11.90 -6.82
CA TRP A 86 10.63 -13.04 -6.66
C TRP A 86 11.89 -12.62 -5.92
N LEU A 87 12.22 -13.34 -4.86
CA LEU A 87 13.44 -13.17 -4.10
C LEU A 87 14.36 -14.36 -4.30
N GLU A 88 15.52 -14.17 -4.91
CA GLU A 88 16.56 -15.19 -4.98
C GLU A 88 17.68 -14.87 -3.99
N GLN A 89 17.82 -15.70 -2.95
CA GLN A 89 18.80 -15.47 -1.87
C GLN A 89 20.18 -16.10 -2.18
N ALA A 90 20.21 -17.25 -2.86
CA ALA A 90 21.43 -17.96 -3.26
C ALA A 90 21.09 -19.11 -4.23
N SER A 91 22.02 -19.54 -5.08
CA SER A 91 21.80 -20.70 -5.99
C SER A 91 21.48 -22.02 -5.27
N THR A 92 21.73 -22.13 -3.96
CA THR A 92 21.48 -23.32 -3.14
C THR A 92 20.16 -23.28 -2.37
N VAL A 93 19.50 -22.13 -2.31
CA VAL A 93 18.20 -21.96 -1.65
C VAL A 93 17.20 -21.59 -2.73
N PRO A 94 16.14 -22.39 -2.96
CA PRO A 94 15.10 -22.03 -3.93
C PRO A 94 14.62 -20.60 -3.67
N GLY A 95 14.55 -19.79 -4.71
CA GLY A 95 13.96 -18.45 -4.60
C GLY A 95 12.54 -18.55 -4.06
N SER A 96 12.14 -17.54 -3.29
CA SER A 96 10.80 -17.46 -2.72
C SER A 96 10.00 -16.43 -3.50
N GLU A 97 8.85 -16.86 -4.02
CA GLU A 97 7.85 -15.94 -4.58
C GLU A 97 6.97 -15.43 -3.45
N TYR A 98 6.87 -14.11 -3.36
CA TYR A 98 5.98 -13.43 -2.44
C TYR A 98 4.86 -12.79 -3.24
N ILE A 99 3.62 -13.11 -2.87
CA ILE A 99 2.42 -12.60 -3.52
C ILE A 99 1.86 -11.47 -2.66
N PHE A 100 1.76 -10.27 -3.23
CA PHE A 100 1.07 -9.13 -2.66
C PHE A 100 -0.43 -9.42 -2.50
N PRO A 101 -1.12 -8.70 -1.60
CA PRO A 101 -2.57 -8.75 -1.55
C PRO A 101 -3.19 -8.44 -2.92
N PRO A 102 -4.31 -9.06 -3.31
CA PRO A 102 -4.87 -9.05 -4.67
C PRO A 102 -5.34 -7.67 -5.19
N TYR A 103 -5.28 -6.65 -4.35
CA TYR A 103 -5.64 -5.27 -4.66
C TYR A 103 -4.42 -4.34 -4.74
N ILE A 104 -3.23 -4.82 -4.37
CA ILE A 104 -1.96 -4.09 -4.46
C ILE A 104 -1.17 -4.63 -5.64
N GLU A 105 -0.86 -3.76 -6.58
CA GLU A 105 -0.06 -4.09 -7.77
C GLU A 105 1.14 -3.15 -7.91
N ASN A 106 2.20 -3.63 -8.55
CA ASN A 106 3.25 -2.75 -9.04
C ASN A 106 2.82 -2.09 -10.35
N SER A 107 2.62 -0.77 -10.32
CA SER A 107 2.15 -0.02 -11.49
C SER A 107 3.23 0.24 -12.56
N ASP A 108 4.51 0.08 -12.20
CA ASP A 108 5.63 0.25 -13.14
C ASP A 108 6.00 -1.08 -13.83
N LEU A 109 6.99 -1.03 -14.73
CA LEU A 109 7.52 -2.23 -15.37
C LEU A 109 8.20 -3.15 -14.35
N ALA A 110 8.32 -4.44 -14.71
CA ALA A 110 9.06 -5.39 -13.91
C ALA A 110 10.48 -4.85 -13.66
N THR A 111 10.85 -4.73 -12.39
CA THR A 111 12.08 -4.07 -11.96
C THR A 111 12.96 -5.07 -11.22
N GLU A 112 14.15 -5.30 -11.76
CA GLU A 112 15.18 -6.08 -11.08
C GLU A 112 15.99 -5.17 -10.15
N VAL A 113 16.08 -5.56 -8.89
CA VAL A 113 16.82 -4.87 -7.84
C VAL A 113 17.97 -5.78 -7.38
N THR A 114 19.19 -5.35 -7.70
CA THR A 114 20.42 -6.06 -7.37
C THR A 114 21.41 -5.11 -6.73
N PHE A 115 22.18 -5.59 -5.75
CA PHE A 115 23.16 -4.79 -5.02
C PHE A 115 24.59 -5.28 -5.24
N HIS A 116 25.53 -4.36 -5.14
CA HIS A 116 26.95 -4.63 -5.07
C HIS A 116 27.36 -4.99 -3.63
N SER A 117 28.53 -5.61 -3.46
CA SER A 117 29.10 -5.90 -2.15
C SER A 117 29.42 -4.66 -1.32
N SER A 118 29.45 -3.48 -1.94
CA SER A 118 29.57 -2.18 -1.26
C SER A 118 28.24 -1.68 -0.66
N GLY A 119 27.13 -2.38 -0.89
CA GLY A 119 25.79 -1.96 -0.49
C GLY A 119 25.13 -0.96 -1.44
N LEU A 120 25.79 -0.60 -2.54
CA LEU A 120 25.19 0.25 -3.57
C LEU A 120 24.38 -0.60 -4.55
N PRO A 121 23.19 -0.14 -5.01
CA PRO A 121 22.42 -0.86 -6.02
C PRO A 121 23.11 -0.75 -7.39
N ALA A 122 22.86 -1.71 -8.26
CA ALA A 122 23.41 -1.72 -9.62
C ALA A 122 22.85 -0.58 -10.48
N SER A 123 21.57 -0.28 -10.30
CA SER A 123 20.82 0.76 -10.99
C SER A 123 20.04 1.62 -9.99
N GLU A 124 19.64 2.81 -10.44
CA GLU A 124 18.60 3.56 -9.76
C GLU A 124 17.26 2.88 -10.06
N SER A 125 16.46 2.65 -9.01
CA SER A 125 15.19 1.95 -9.13
C SER A 125 14.08 2.78 -8.50
N HIS A 126 12.98 2.90 -9.22
CA HIS A 126 11.73 3.49 -8.75
C HIS A 126 10.65 2.43 -8.85
N ILE A 127 9.99 2.15 -7.73
CA ILE A 127 8.92 1.16 -7.64
C ILE A 127 7.67 1.87 -7.15
N LYS A 128 6.53 1.57 -7.76
CA LYS A 128 5.24 2.20 -7.44
C LYS A 128 4.21 1.14 -7.09
N LEU A 129 3.91 1.00 -5.80
CA LEU A 129 2.85 0.12 -5.32
C LEU A 129 1.52 0.87 -5.31
N ARG A 130 0.55 0.39 -6.07
CA ARG A 130 -0.78 0.97 -6.22
C ARG A 130 -1.82 0.07 -5.54
N ASP A 131 -2.65 0.65 -4.68
CA ASP A 131 -3.89 0.00 -4.24
C ASP A 131 -5.04 0.39 -5.19
N THR A 132 -5.60 -0.60 -5.87
CA THR A 132 -6.70 -0.46 -6.86
C THR A 132 -8.03 -0.03 -6.23
N ARG A 133 -8.26 -0.29 -4.93
CA ARG A 133 -9.50 0.06 -4.20
C ARG A 133 -9.54 1.54 -3.85
N ILE A 134 -8.43 2.07 -3.33
CA ILE A 134 -8.35 3.46 -2.86
C ILE A 134 -7.65 4.41 -3.84
N LYS A 135 -7.13 3.88 -4.96
CA LYS A 135 -6.38 4.64 -5.99
C LYS A 135 -5.23 5.47 -5.40
N LYS A 136 -4.54 4.89 -4.41
CA LYS A 136 -3.35 5.47 -3.78
C LYS A 136 -2.11 4.74 -4.25
N VAL A 137 -1.01 5.47 -4.39
CA VAL A 137 0.26 4.94 -4.87
C VAL A 137 1.38 5.30 -3.91
N ASN A 138 2.02 4.29 -3.33
CA ASN A 138 3.24 4.48 -2.56
C ASN A 138 4.45 4.40 -3.49
N HIS A 139 5.39 5.32 -3.30
CA HIS A 139 6.60 5.42 -4.13
C HIS A 139 7.81 4.96 -3.33
N ILE A 140 8.58 4.01 -3.87
CA ILE A 140 9.83 3.53 -3.28
C ILE A 140 10.97 3.92 -4.21
N TRP A 141 11.95 4.64 -3.67
CA TRP A 141 13.12 5.14 -4.39
C TRP A 141 14.39 4.50 -3.84
N ILE A 142 15.21 3.95 -4.73
CA ILE A 142 16.51 3.37 -4.41
C ILE A 142 17.59 4.18 -5.12
N SER A 143 18.35 4.96 -4.34
CA SER A 143 19.39 5.84 -4.88
C SER A 143 20.65 5.05 -5.26
N LYS A 144 21.09 5.16 -6.52
CA LYS A 144 22.34 4.55 -7.00
C LYS A 144 23.59 5.06 -6.28
N THR A 145 23.64 6.36 -6.02
CA THR A 145 24.84 7.01 -5.48
C THR A 145 25.05 6.71 -4.00
N THR A 146 23.96 6.56 -3.24
CA THR A 146 24.03 6.46 -1.77
C THR A 146 23.60 5.09 -1.25
N GLY A 147 22.95 4.26 -2.07
CA GLY A 147 22.31 3.02 -1.61
C GLY A 147 21.16 3.24 -0.64
N ARG A 148 20.70 4.49 -0.49
CA ARG A 148 19.59 4.84 0.40
C ARG A 148 18.27 4.42 -0.23
N ILE A 149 17.52 3.62 0.51
CA ILE A 149 16.13 3.26 0.19
C ILE A 149 15.21 4.20 0.96
N ARG A 150 14.35 4.92 0.25
CA ARG A 150 13.31 5.79 0.83
C ARG A 150 11.97 5.40 0.25
N TRP A 151 10.91 5.59 1.02
CA TRP A 151 9.57 5.47 0.51
C TRP A 151 8.74 6.68 0.95
N GLU A 152 7.81 7.07 0.11
CA GLU A 152 6.90 8.20 0.30
C GLU A 152 5.47 7.69 0.29
N HIS A 153 4.68 8.17 1.27
CA HIS A 153 3.30 7.75 1.48
C HIS A 153 2.38 8.38 0.45
N GLY A 154 1.38 7.61 0.03
CA GLY A 154 0.76 7.79 -1.27
C GLY A 154 -0.04 9.07 -1.47
N THR A 155 0.48 9.83 -2.42
CA THR A 155 -0.20 10.81 -3.26
C THR A 155 -1.35 10.15 -4.03
N ASP A 156 -2.29 10.96 -4.53
CA ASP A 156 -3.36 10.44 -5.41
C ASP A 156 -2.73 9.86 -6.68
N ALA A 157 -3.25 8.73 -7.17
CA ALA A 157 -2.79 8.16 -8.43
C ALA A 157 -3.06 9.16 -9.56
N GLU A 158 -2.01 9.73 -10.15
CA GLU A 158 -2.15 10.57 -11.34
C GLU A 158 -2.65 9.71 -12.52
N HIS A 159 -3.62 10.27 -13.26
CA HIS A 159 -4.37 9.65 -14.34
C HIS A 159 -3.54 9.39 -15.59
#